data_AF-D7FX66-F1
#
_entry.id   AF-D7FX66-F1
#
_cell.length_a   1.000
_cell.length_b   1.000
_cell.length_c   1.000
_cell.angle_alpha   90.00
_cell.angle_beta   90.00
_cell.angle_gamma   90.00
#
_symmetry.space_group_name_H-M   'P 1'
#
loop_
_entity.id
_entity.type
_entity.pdbx_description
1 polymer ?
#
loop_
_entity_poly.entity_id
_entity_poly.type
_entity_poly.pdbx_seq_one_letter_code
_entity_poly.pdbx_strand_id
1 'polypeptide(L)'
;MAFLLDGWFKTDEDDINDLPPDLRDTYVNPWKIFGLSNESTPWDLRDAFRQRCLQMTPDFTGLQGLAKHSFHNFRQVLFAYRMCTGELAGPAGKLSRSLDGSPLLQNTNPWDILNTLRPLKAKGVSVGPSARASKMLAVQLKSAVTVFGGKGSSGMPRVAFELEVSYCMRIHRVERFLSDFEQLHARLAAELIILPNFPEGGEIASLLGGKQELGRELCAYVQRVHTLLAKRGVFSPRVMEFLKVVEEDWLVRWTKFVLGRGARRYHAPGEIDNRSLLDAPNKARKGLVLGEDYRLVNFNVWTYWLLVYGGGPSIGRASKDIYGRSAIAYPTAVVNIQASIRGFLGRKRAWREYFSRLAMEHAGAKEALYERRLHDIQEAALAHIETARRERKKGRMTRAALFTQVEWRRKKGYTYQVDRLETQQYIQDVFERADNTVSEPPKNKPMVVREVKSIVNIGGAEE
;
A
#
# COMPACT_ATOMS: atom_id res chain seq x y z
N MET A 1 -5.02 1.27 16.34
CA MET A 1 -5.90 0.08 16.16
C MET A 1 -6.50 -0.43 17.48
N ALA A 2 -5.92 -0.16 18.66
CA ALA A 2 -6.48 -0.57 19.96
C ALA A 2 -7.87 0.05 20.30
N PHE A 3 -8.17 1.26 19.82
CA PHE A 3 -9.42 1.96 20.14
C PHE A 3 -10.69 1.42 19.44
N LEU A 4 -10.57 0.45 18.52
CA LEU A 4 -11.71 -0.09 17.80
C LEU A 4 -12.29 -1.37 18.42
N LEU A 5 -11.73 -1.96 19.48
CA LEU A 5 -12.23 -3.25 20.01
C LEU A 5 -13.07 -3.14 21.29
N ASP A 6 -12.93 -2.08 22.09
CA ASP A 6 -13.64 -1.96 23.38
C ASP A 6 -15.15 -1.64 23.26
N GLY A 7 -15.63 -1.25 22.07
CA GLY A 7 -17.04 -0.97 21.81
C GLY A 7 -17.84 -2.15 21.21
N TRP A 8 -17.23 -3.33 21.03
CA TRP A 8 -17.75 -4.35 20.09
C TRP A 8 -18.60 -5.46 20.72
N PHE A 9 -18.70 -5.56 22.06
CA PHE A 9 -19.15 -6.80 22.71
C PHE A 9 -20.40 -6.76 23.58
N LYS A 10 -21.20 -5.67 23.59
CA LYS A 10 -22.37 -5.61 24.49
C LYS A 10 -23.56 -4.87 23.87
N THR A 11 -24.20 -5.50 22.90
CA THR A 11 -25.65 -5.36 22.71
C THR A 11 -26.29 -6.60 23.34
N ASP A 12 -27.40 -6.47 24.05
CA ASP A 12 -28.10 -7.55 24.80
C ASP A 12 -28.59 -8.74 23.93
N GLU A 13 -28.21 -8.79 22.64
CA GLU A 13 -28.61 -9.80 21.64
C GLU A 13 -27.47 -10.74 21.19
N ASP A 14 -26.26 -10.66 21.79
CA ASP A 14 -25.13 -11.50 21.37
C ASP A 14 -25.00 -12.81 22.18
N ASP A 15 -25.79 -13.83 21.83
CA ASP A 15 -25.68 -15.16 22.44
C ASP A 15 -24.56 -15.99 21.77
N ILE A 16 -23.46 -16.18 22.50
CA ILE A 16 -22.32 -17.02 22.07
C ILE A 16 -22.73 -18.45 21.70
N ASN A 17 -23.86 -18.94 22.22
CA ASN A 17 -24.35 -20.28 21.91
C ASN A 17 -24.82 -20.45 20.47
N ASP A 18 -25.07 -19.34 19.75
CA ASP A 18 -25.36 -19.33 18.32
C ASP A 18 -24.17 -19.83 17.47
N LEU A 19 -22.95 -19.79 18.01
CA LEU A 19 -21.76 -20.32 17.35
C LEU A 19 -21.56 -21.82 17.63
N PRO A 20 -21.01 -22.57 16.65
CA PRO A 20 -20.54 -23.93 16.86
C PRO A 20 -19.67 -24.05 18.12
N PRO A 21 -19.84 -25.12 18.94
CA PRO A 21 -19.13 -25.24 20.22
C PRO A 21 -17.62 -25.10 20.13
N ASP A 22 -17.02 -25.55 19.03
CA ASP A 22 -15.59 -25.46 18.74
C ASP A 22 -15.10 -24.02 18.53
N LEU A 23 -15.97 -23.06 18.19
CA LEU A 23 -15.58 -21.68 17.89
C LEU A 23 -15.85 -20.70 19.04
N ARG A 24 -16.58 -21.11 20.08
CA ARG A 24 -17.01 -20.23 21.19
C ARG A 24 -15.81 -19.62 21.93
N ASP A 25 -14.85 -20.44 22.33
CA ASP A 25 -13.64 -19.96 23.01
C ASP A 25 -12.80 -19.02 22.12
N THR A 26 -12.78 -19.31 20.82
CA THR A 26 -12.07 -18.49 19.83
C THR A 26 -12.76 -17.15 19.61
N TYR A 27 -14.09 -17.09 19.70
CA TYR A 27 -14.86 -15.85 19.59
C TYR A 27 -14.57 -14.91 20.77
N VAL A 28 -14.47 -15.44 22.00
CA VAL A 28 -14.17 -14.65 23.20
C VAL A 28 -12.75 -14.07 23.15
N ASN A 29 -11.77 -14.87 22.72
CA ASN A 29 -10.39 -14.42 22.65
C ASN A 29 -9.64 -15.04 21.45
N PRO A 30 -9.74 -14.42 20.26
CA PRO A 30 -9.12 -14.96 19.05
C PRO A 30 -7.59 -14.89 19.08
N TRP A 31 -7.02 -13.92 19.82
CA TRP A 31 -5.57 -13.75 19.94
C TRP A 31 -4.89 -14.88 20.72
N LYS A 32 -5.59 -15.47 21.69
CA LYS A 32 -5.12 -16.61 22.49
C LYS A 32 -4.73 -17.81 21.62
N ILE A 33 -5.41 -18.05 20.50
CA ILE A 33 -5.10 -19.13 19.56
C ILE A 33 -3.67 -18.98 18.97
N PHE A 34 -3.24 -17.74 18.76
CA PHE A 34 -1.91 -17.42 18.24
C PHE A 34 -0.84 -17.26 19.32
N GLY A 35 -1.22 -17.30 20.60
CA GLY A 35 -0.30 -16.97 21.71
C GLY A 35 0.12 -15.50 21.68
N LEU A 36 -0.74 -14.63 21.15
CA LEU A 36 -0.47 -13.21 20.97
C LEU A 36 -1.35 -12.38 21.92
N SER A 37 -0.88 -11.17 22.27
CA SER A 37 -1.71 -10.18 22.96
C SER A 37 -2.46 -9.31 21.94
N ASN A 38 -3.53 -8.62 22.37
CA ASN A 38 -4.29 -7.69 21.53
C ASN A 38 -3.46 -6.50 21.01
N GLU A 39 -2.26 -6.29 21.56
CA GLU A 39 -1.31 -5.24 21.18
C GLU A 39 -0.31 -5.71 20.11
N SER A 40 -0.34 -6.99 19.73
CA SER A 40 0.59 -7.58 18.78
C SER A 40 0.44 -6.96 17.39
N THR A 41 1.55 -6.89 16.65
CA THR A 41 1.51 -6.27 15.32
C THR A 41 0.83 -7.20 14.31
N PRO A 42 0.31 -6.66 13.19
CA PRO A 42 -0.22 -7.49 12.10
C PRO A 42 0.81 -8.47 11.50
N TRP A 43 2.10 -8.19 11.66
CA TRP A 43 3.18 -9.08 11.23
C TRP A 43 3.26 -10.32 12.11
N ASP A 44 3.19 -10.12 13.43
CA ASP A 44 3.23 -11.20 14.41
C ASP A 44 2.04 -12.14 14.21
N LEU A 45 0.85 -11.58 13.92
CA LEU A 45 -0.35 -12.38 13.62
C LEU A 45 -0.19 -13.25 12.37
N ARG A 46 0.38 -12.70 11.28
CA ARG A 46 0.62 -13.45 10.04
C ARG A 46 1.66 -14.54 10.23
N ASP A 47 2.76 -14.24 10.93
CA ASP A 47 3.80 -15.22 11.20
C ASP A 47 3.28 -16.32 12.13
N ALA A 48 2.55 -15.98 13.20
CA ALA A 48 1.92 -16.95 14.08
C ALA A 48 0.91 -17.84 13.34
N PHE A 49 0.07 -17.26 12.48
CA PHE A 49 -0.86 -18.01 11.64
C PHE A 49 -0.13 -18.99 10.71
N ARG A 50 0.92 -18.53 10.02
CA ARG A 50 1.74 -19.39 9.16
C ARG A 50 2.38 -20.53 9.95
N GLN A 51 2.92 -20.26 11.13
CA GLN A 51 3.52 -21.28 12.00
C GLN A 51 2.49 -22.32 12.44
N ARG A 52 1.26 -21.89 12.78
CA ARG A 52 0.16 -22.81 13.07
C ARG A 52 -0.19 -23.69 11.86
N CYS A 53 -0.27 -23.13 10.66
CA CYS A 53 -0.50 -23.91 9.45
C CYS A 53 0.61 -24.96 9.21
N LEU A 54 1.87 -24.59 9.43
CA LEU A 54 3.02 -25.51 9.30
C LEU A 54 2.96 -26.64 10.34
N GLN A 55 2.64 -26.32 11.60
CA GLN A 55 2.48 -27.32 12.67
C GLN A 55 1.37 -28.34 12.38
N MET A 56 0.33 -27.93 11.65
CA MET A 56 -0.79 -28.79 11.29
C MET A 56 -0.53 -29.64 10.03
N THR A 57 0.58 -29.40 9.32
CA THR A 57 0.92 -30.13 8.10
C THR A 57 1.89 -31.28 8.43
N PRO A 58 1.46 -32.55 8.31
CA PRO A 58 2.24 -33.71 8.75
C PRO A 58 3.60 -33.86 8.03
N ASP A 59 3.70 -33.40 6.77
CA ASP A 59 4.91 -33.55 5.96
C ASP A 59 6.06 -32.60 6.34
N PHE A 60 5.78 -31.50 7.05
CA PHE A 60 6.80 -30.48 7.36
C PHE A 60 7.57 -30.73 8.65
N THR A 61 7.09 -31.62 9.53
CA THR A 61 7.67 -31.85 10.86
C THR A 61 8.32 -33.22 11.05
N GLY A 62 8.29 -34.09 10.03
CA GLY A 62 8.86 -35.44 10.12
C GLY A 62 8.17 -36.35 11.15
N LEU A 63 7.08 -35.89 11.77
CA LEU A 63 6.37 -36.59 12.83
C LEU A 63 5.09 -37.22 12.26
N GLN A 64 5.24 -38.43 11.73
CA GLN A 64 4.13 -39.32 11.39
C GLN A 64 3.41 -39.72 12.70
N GLY A 65 2.31 -39.05 13.06
CA GLY A 65 1.53 -39.50 14.22
C GLY A 65 0.26 -38.72 14.61
N LEU A 66 0.06 -37.48 14.18
CA LEU A 66 -1.00 -36.61 14.74
C LEU A 66 -2.14 -36.23 13.77
N ALA A 67 -2.48 -37.11 12.84
CA ALA A 67 -3.27 -36.75 11.65
C ALA A 67 -4.80 -36.58 11.83
N LYS A 68 -5.40 -36.90 12.99
CA LYS A 68 -6.88 -36.81 13.16
C LYS A 68 -7.38 -35.67 14.05
N HIS A 69 -6.55 -35.11 14.93
CA HIS A 69 -6.94 -33.95 15.78
C HIS A 69 -6.61 -32.58 15.17
N SER A 70 -5.97 -32.51 13.99
CA SER A 70 -5.45 -31.25 13.43
C SER A 70 -6.47 -30.44 12.60
N PHE A 71 -7.51 -31.06 12.02
CA PHE A 71 -8.43 -30.36 11.12
C PHE A 71 -9.40 -29.42 11.85
N HIS A 72 -9.93 -29.81 13.02
CA HIS A 72 -10.78 -28.93 13.83
C HIS A 72 -9.99 -27.70 14.33
N ASN A 73 -8.70 -27.87 14.59
CA ASN A 73 -7.82 -26.76 14.96
C ASN A 73 -7.65 -25.78 13.80
N PHE A 74 -7.63 -26.23 12.54
CA PHE A 74 -7.43 -25.31 11.43
C PHE A 74 -8.63 -24.38 11.21
N ARG A 75 -9.86 -24.89 11.30
CA ARG A 75 -11.07 -24.05 11.23
C ARG A 75 -11.08 -22.98 12.31
N GLN A 76 -10.73 -23.35 13.55
CA GLN A 76 -10.57 -22.41 14.67
C GLN A 76 -9.48 -21.38 14.39
N VAL A 77 -8.30 -21.80 13.93
CA VAL A 77 -7.18 -20.91 13.59
C VAL A 77 -7.54 -19.95 12.45
N LEU A 78 -8.25 -20.43 11.44
CA LEU A 78 -8.72 -19.62 10.31
C LEU A 78 -9.77 -18.59 10.75
N PHE A 79 -10.71 -19.00 11.60
CA PHE A 79 -11.71 -18.14 12.21
C PHE A 79 -11.06 -17.07 13.10
N ALA A 80 -10.15 -17.47 13.99
CA ALA A 80 -9.38 -16.58 14.86
C ALA A 80 -8.63 -15.52 14.05
N TYR A 81 -7.96 -15.95 12.97
CA TYR A 81 -7.20 -15.04 12.11
C TYR A 81 -8.12 -13.97 11.51
N ARG A 82 -9.26 -14.37 10.95
CA ARG A 82 -10.22 -13.45 10.33
C ARG A 82 -10.81 -12.47 11.34
N MET A 83 -11.12 -12.93 12.55
CA MET A 83 -11.54 -12.07 13.67
C MET A 83 -10.46 -11.05 14.03
N CYS A 84 -9.21 -11.48 14.21
CA CYS A 84 -8.09 -10.58 14.54
C CYS A 84 -7.81 -9.55 13.44
N THR A 85 -8.04 -9.90 12.17
CA THR A 85 -7.90 -8.96 11.03
C THR A 85 -9.09 -8.02 10.84
N GLY A 86 -10.19 -8.25 11.55
CA GLY A 86 -11.45 -7.51 11.37
C GLY A 86 -12.25 -7.88 10.11
N GLU A 87 -11.87 -8.95 9.40
CA GLU A 87 -12.61 -9.47 8.25
C GLU A 87 -13.94 -10.13 8.66
N LEU A 88 -13.96 -10.73 9.86
CA LEU A 88 -15.17 -11.22 10.50
C LEU A 88 -15.46 -10.34 11.72
N ALA A 89 -16.65 -9.74 11.74
CA ALA A 89 -17.09 -8.80 12.76
C ALA A 89 -18.60 -8.85 12.94
N GLY A 90 -19.06 -8.76 14.19
CA GLY A 90 -20.48 -8.71 14.56
C GLY A 90 -20.90 -9.86 15.46
N PRO A 91 -22.20 -9.91 15.83
CA PRO A 91 -22.71 -10.86 16.80
C PRO A 91 -22.61 -12.31 16.31
N ALA A 92 -22.51 -13.24 17.25
CA ALA A 92 -22.39 -14.68 17.10
C ALA A 92 -23.41 -15.24 16.09
N GLY A 93 -24.69 -14.87 16.18
CA GLY A 93 -25.73 -15.31 15.24
C GLY A 93 -25.55 -14.81 13.80
N LYS A 94 -24.90 -13.67 13.58
CA LYS A 94 -24.54 -13.18 12.22
C LYS A 94 -23.31 -13.92 11.69
N LEU A 95 -22.32 -14.14 12.55
CA LEU A 95 -21.12 -14.90 12.20
C LEU A 95 -21.46 -16.35 11.86
N SER A 96 -22.29 -17.01 12.65
CA SER A 96 -22.76 -18.38 12.43
C SER A 96 -23.37 -18.55 11.03
N ARG A 97 -24.28 -17.65 10.64
CA ARG A 97 -24.85 -17.62 9.27
C ARG A 97 -23.81 -17.40 8.18
N SER A 98 -22.78 -16.58 8.45
CA SER A 98 -21.68 -16.37 7.51
C SER A 98 -20.74 -17.57 7.40
N LEU A 99 -20.57 -18.34 8.49
CA LEU A 99 -19.77 -19.56 8.54
C LEU A 99 -20.43 -20.69 7.75
N ASP A 100 -21.76 -20.84 7.89
CA ASP A 100 -22.52 -21.86 7.17
C ASP A 100 -22.50 -21.61 5.66
N GLY A 101 -22.43 -20.34 5.26
CA GLY A 101 -22.31 -19.95 3.86
C GLY A 101 -20.88 -19.99 3.29
N SER A 102 -19.83 -20.10 4.11
CA SER A 102 -18.44 -19.95 3.62
C SER A 102 -17.76 -21.30 3.38
N PRO A 103 -17.59 -21.74 2.11
CA PRO A 103 -16.92 -23.01 1.80
C PRO A 103 -15.45 -23.00 2.22
N LEU A 104 -14.84 -21.81 2.38
CA LEU A 104 -13.48 -21.68 2.87
C LEU A 104 -13.33 -22.06 4.34
N LEU A 105 -14.36 -21.88 5.17
CA LEU A 105 -14.25 -22.22 6.59
C LEU A 105 -14.62 -23.67 6.87
N GLN A 106 -15.28 -24.34 5.92
CA GLN A 106 -15.72 -25.73 6.05
C GLN A 106 -14.75 -26.73 5.42
N ASN A 107 -14.17 -26.43 4.25
CA ASN A 107 -13.42 -27.40 3.43
C ASN A 107 -11.96 -27.04 3.16
N THR A 108 -11.41 -26.01 3.83
CA THR A 108 -10.02 -25.60 3.62
C THR A 108 -9.10 -26.31 4.59
N ASN A 109 -7.94 -26.70 4.10
CA ASN A 109 -6.89 -27.29 4.90
C ASN A 109 -5.66 -26.37 5.01
N PRO A 110 -4.80 -26.58 6.02
CA PRO A 110 -3.56 -25.80 6.16
C PRO A 110 -2.69 -25.82 4.89
N TRP A 111 -2.59 -26.98 4.22
CA TRP A 111 -1.83 -27.14 3.00
C TRP A 111 -2.40 -26.37 1.81
N ASP A 112 -3.68 -26.00 1.80
CA ASP A 112 -4.23 -25.21 0.70
C ASP A 112 -3.67 -23.78 0.68
N ILE A 113 -3.30 -23.26 1.86
CA ILE A 113 -2.62 -21.97 2.03
C ILE A 113 -1.13 -22.10 1.72
N LEU A 114 -0.49 -23.18 2.19
CA LEU A 114 0.96 -23.37 2.07
C LEU A 114 1.40 -23.82 0.67
N ASN A 115 0.55 -24.56 -0.06
CA ASN A 115 0.88 -25.07 -1.37
C ASN A 115 0.82 -23.96 -2.42
N THR A 116 1.97 -23.68 -3.02
CA THR A 116 2.08 -22.79 -4.17
C THR A 116 1.89 -23.57 -5.47
N LEU A 117 0.85 -23.22 -6.22
CA LEU A 117 0.57 -23.67 -7.57
C LEU A 117 1.48 -22.95 -8.58
N ARG A 118 1.89 -23.67 -9.64
CA ARG A 118 2.66 -23.10 -10.75
C ARG A 118 1.75 -22.66 -11.90
N PRO A 119 2.12 -21.65 -12.71
CA PRO A 119 1.29 -21.24 -13.83
C PRO A 119 1.23 -22.35 -14.89
N LEU A 120 0.02 -22.64 -15.37
CA LEU A 120 -0.16 -23.41 -16.59
C LEU A 120 0.42 -22.62 -17.77
N LYS A 121 1.21 -23.28 -18.62
CA LYS A 121 1.71 -22.68 -19.87
C LYS A 121 0.53 -22.51 -20.83
N ALA A 122 0.02 -21.28 -20.91
CA ALA A 122 -1.08 -20.89 -21.79
C ALA A 122 -0.54 -20.15 -23.02
N LYS A 123 -1.07 -20.47 -24.21
CA LYS A 123 -0.62 -19.82 -25.46
C LYS A 123 -1.07 -18.36 -25.44
N GLY A 124 -0.12 -17.43 -25.62
CA GLY A 124 -0.40 -15.99 -25.66
C GLY A 124 -0.60 -15.33 -24.29
N VAL A 125 -0.31 -16.02 -23.17
CA VAL A 125 -0.27 -15.39 -21.84
C VAL A 125 1.14 -15.51 -21.28
N SER A 126 1.86 -14.37 -21.21
CA SER A 126 3.20 -14.33 -20.63
C SER A 126 3.11 -14.30 -19.11
N VAL A 127 3.30 -15.43 -18.46
CA VAL A 127 3.46 -15.50 -17.00
C VAL A 127 4.87 -15.95 -16.67
N GLY A 128 5.53 -15.22 -15.77
CA GLY A 128 6.88 -15.55 -15.34
C GLY A 128 6.96 -16.95 -14.72
N PRO A 129 8.08 -17.69 -14.89
CA PRO A 129 8.28 -19.00 -14.27
C PRO A 129 8.29 -18.95 -12.73
N SER A 130 8.47 -17.76 -12.16
CA SER A 130 8.41 -17.46 -10.73
C SER A 130 7.00 -17.27 -10.18
N ALA A 131 5.99 -17.04 -11.02
CA ALA A 131 4.63 -16.77 -10.54
C ALA A 131 4.10 -17.96 -9.72
N ARG A 132 3.42 -17.65 -8.62
CA ARG A 132 2.80 -18.65 -7.73
C ARG A 132 1.37 -18.24 -7.42
N ALA A 133 0.51 -19.23 -7.23
CA ALA A 133 -0.84 -19.04 -6.72
C ALA A 133 -1.13 -20.00 -5.56
N SER A 134 -2.17 -19.76 -4.77
CA SER A 134 -2.62 -20.68 -3.73
C SER A 134 -3.72 -21.61 -4.26
N LYS A 135 -3.81 -22.80 -3.67
CA LYS A 135 -4.96 -23.70 -3.88
C LYS A 135 -6.23 -23.16 -3.23
N MET A 136 -6.12 -22.28 -2.23
CA MET A 136 -7.23 -21.65 -1.53
C MET A 136 -7.91 -20.57 -2.39
N LEU A 137 -8.92 -21.00 -3.16
CA LEU A 137 -9.83 -20.14 -3.90
C LEU A 137 -11.26 -20.60 -3.61
N ALA A 138 -12.15 -19.66 -3.35
CA ALA A 138 -13.60 -19.88 -3.37
C ALA A 138 -14.28 -18.80 -4.19
N VAL A 139 -15.24 -19.19 -5.01
CA VAL A 139 -16.07 -18.27 -5.81
C VAL A 139 -17.52 -18.50 -5.45
N GLN A 140 -18.22 -17.44 -5.06
CA GLN A 140 -19.63 -17.50 -4.68
C GLN A 140 -20.44 -16.44 -5.41
N LEU A 141 -21.69 -16.76 -5.75
CA LEU A 141 -22.60 -15.78 -6.32
C LEU A 141 -23.13 -14.88 -5.21
N LYS A 142 -22.95 -13.57 -5.34
CA LYS A 142 -23.54 -12.59 -4.44
C LYS A 142 -24.91 -12.13 -4.91
N SER A 143 -25.00 -11.74 -6.17
CA SER A 143 -26.23 -11.26 -6.78
C SER A 143 -26.20 -11.53 -8.29
N ALA A 144 -27.38 -11.63 -8.90
CA ALA A 144 -27.55 -11.73 -10.34
C ALA A 144 -28.64 -10.75 -10.75
N VAL A 145 -28.26 -9.73 -11.53
CA VAL A 145 -29.14 -8.60 -11.86
C VAL A 145 -29.26 -8.48 -13.37
N THR A 146 -30.48 -8.27 -13.86
CA THR A 146 -30.72 -7.95 -15.26
C THR A 146 -30.39 -6.48 -15.48
N VAL A 147 -29.43 -6.22 -16.34
CA VAL A 147 -28.96 -4.89 -16.71
C VAL A 147 -29.51 -4.55 -18.09
N PHE A 148 -30.16 -3.39 -18.19
CA PHE A 148 -30.65 -2.84 -19.44
C PHE A 148 -29.68 -1.75 -19.91
N GLY A 149 -29.07 -1.95 -21.09
CA GLY A 149 -28.39 -0.92 -21.88
C GLY A 149 -27.36 -0.03 -21.17
N GLY A 150 -26.07 -0.34 -21.32
CA GLY A 150 -25.01 0.67 -21.22
C GLY A 150 -24.92 1.51 -22.50
N LYS A 151 -24.41 2.74 -22.42
CA LYS A 151 -24.23 3.66 -23.58
C LYS A 151 -23.50 2.93 -24.73
N GLY A 152 -24.24 2.54 -25.78
CA GLY A 152 -23.68 2.06 -27.05
C GLY A 152 -24.05 0.64 -27.50
N SER A 153 -24.78 -0.16 -26.73
CA SER A 153 -25.29 -1.46 -27.19
C SER A 153 -26.80 -1.42 -27.40
N SER A 154 -27.30 -1.99 -28.49
CA SER A 154 -28.74 -2.26 -28.74
C SER A 154 -29.38 -2.74 -27.44
N GLY A 155 -30.49 -2.14 -27.01
CA GLY A 155 -31.10 -2.27 -25.67
C GLY A 155 -31.58 -3.66 -25.23
N MET A 156 -30.93 -4.73 -25.67
CA MET A 156 -31.12 -6.10 -25.23
C MET A 156 -30.74 -6.24 -23.75
N PRO A 157 -31.62 -6.83 -22.92
CA PRO A 157 -31.31 -7.10 -21.52
C PRO A 157 -30.20 -8.15 -21.41
N ARG A 158 -29.23 -7.91 -20.52
CA ARG A 158 -28.16 -8.86 -20.19
C ARG A 158 -28.16 -9.14 -18.71
N VAL A 159 -27.68 -10.31 -18.29
CA VAL A 159 -27.57 -10.64 -16.86
C VAL A 159 -26.12 -10.43 -16.41
N ALA A 160 -25.94 -9.57 -15.42
CA ALA A 160 -24.68 -9.37 -14.71
C ALA A 160 -24.65 -10.23 -13.44
N PHE A 161 -23.60 -11.02 -13.28
CA PHE A 161 -23.33 -11.86 -12.12
C PHE A 161 -22.28 -11.18 -11.24
N GLU A 162 -22.66 -10.77 -10.04
CA GLU A 162 -21.75 -10.26 -9.02
C GLU A 162 -21.17 -11.47 -8.25
N LEU A 163 -19.88 -11.72 -8.45
CA LEU A 163 -19.13 -12.80 -7.84
C LEU A 163 -18.39 -12.27 -6.62
N GLU A 164 -18.50 -12.96 -5.48
CA GLU A 164 -17.64 -12.79 -4.33
C GLU A 164 -16.50 -13.80 -4.42
N VAL A 165 -15.30 -13.31 -4.65
CA VAL A 165 -14.09 -14.11 -4.83
C VAL A 165 -13.29 -14.03 -3.54
N SER A 166 -13.06 -15.18 -2.94
CA SER A 166 -12.21 -15.31 -1.76
C SER A 166 -10.94 -16.06 -2.11
N TYR A 167 -9.79 -15.40 -2.00
CA TYR A 167 -8.48 -15.93 -2.41
C TYR A 167 -7.39 -15.55 -1.42
N CYS A 168 -6.60 -16.53 -0.94
CA CYS A 168 -5.54 -16.30 0.06
C CYS A 168 -6.00 -15.43 1.23
N MET A 169 -7.13 -15.77 1.86
CA MET A 169 -7.79 -14.99 2.92
C MET A 169 -8.42 -13.66 2.50
N ARG A 170 -8.15 -13.14 1.31
CA ARG A 170 -8.74 -11.88 0.85
C ARG A 170 -10.10 -12.12 0.21
N ILE A 171 -10.99 -11.14 0.34
CA ILE A 171 -12.30 -11.15 -0.32
C ILE A 171 -12.40 -9.92 -1.22
N HIS A 172 -12.78 -10.12 -2.48
CA HIS A 172 -13.11 -9.04 -3.41
C HIS A 172 -14.31 -9.41 -4.26
N ARG A 173 -14.92 -8.41 -4.91
CA ARG A 173 -16.09 -8.62 -5.76
C ARG A 173 -15.79 -8.32 -7.22
N VAL A 174 -16.33 -9.14 -8.11
CA VAL A 174 -16.13 -9.01 -9.56
C VAL A 174 -17.46 -9.23 -10.28
N GLU A 175 -17.79 -8.33 -11.20
CA GLU A 175 -18.95 -8.46 -12.07
C GLU A 175 -18.56 -9.14 -13.39
N ARG A 176 -19.37 -10.10 -13.84
CA ARG A 176 -19.19 -10.84 -15.10
C ARG A 176 -20.52 -11.08 -15.81
N PHE A 177 -20.46 -11.19 -17.13
CA PHE A 177 -21.59 -11.58 -17.97
C PHE A 177 -21.46 -13.04 -18.42
N LEU A 178 -22.56 -13.66 -18.86
CA LEU A 178 -22.54 -15.03 -19.41
C LEU A 178 -21.50 -15.16 -20.54
N SER A 179 -21.41 -14.17 -21.42
CA SER A 179 -20.42 -14.13 -22.50
C SER A 179 -18.97 -14.20 -22.01
N ASP A 180 -18.67 -13.68 -20.81
CA ASP A 180 -17.32 -13.73 -20.25
C ASP A 180 -16.99 -15.16 -19.81
N PHE A 181 -17.97 -15.89 -19.28
CA PHE A 181 -17.83 -17.30 -18.89
C PHE A 181 -17.66 -18.19 -20.13
N GLU A 182 -18.43 -17.95 -21.19
CA GLU A 182 -18.29 -18.67 -22.47
C GLU A 182 -16.92 -18.44 -23.10
N GLN A 183 -16.44 -17.20 -23.10
CA GLN A 183 -15.09 -16.87 -23.57
C GLN A 183 -14.01 -17.54 -22.72
N LEU A 184 -14.17 -17.56 -21.39
CA LEU A 184 -13.25 -18.28 -20.50
C LEU A 184 -13.27 -19.78 -20.83
N HIS A 185 -14.44 -20.38 -20.96
CA HIS A 185 -14.61 -21.80 -21.27
C HIS A 185 -13.94 -22.17 -22.61
N ALA A 186 -14.21 -21.42 -23.67
CA ALA A 186 -13.62 -21.65 -24.99
C ALA A 186 -12.08 -21.57 -24.96
N ARG A 187 -11.52 -20.60 -24.22
CA ARG A 187 -10.06 -20.47 -24.06
C ARG A 187 -9.47 -21.62 -23.25
N LEU A 188 -10.16 -22.08 -22.20
CA LEU A 188 -9.71 -23.22 -21.39
C LEU A 188 -9.81 -24.55 -22.16
N ALA A 189 -10.86 -24.73 -22.97
CA ALA A 189 -11.06 -25.92 -23.80
C ALA A 189 -9.95 -26.08 -24.85
N ALA A 190 -9.40 -24.97 -25.35
CA ALA A 190 -8.24 -24.98 -26.24
C ALA A 190 -6.92 -25.39 -25.55
N GLU A 191 -6.85 -25.31 -24.22
CA GLU A 191 -5.62 -25.53 -23.44
C GLU A 191 -5.65 -26.83 -22.61
N LEU A 192 -6.83 -27.30 -22.21
CA LEU A 192 -7.02 -28.41 -21.30
C LEU A 192 -7.69 -29.59 -21.99
N ILE A 193 -7.07 -30.75 -21.92
CA ILE A 193 -7.61 -32.02 -22.45
C ILE A 193 -8.92 -32.41 -21.75
N ILE A 194 -9.02 -32.13 -20.44
CA ILE A 194 -10.18 -32.46 -19.62
C ILE A 194 -10.65 -31.18 -18.94
N LEU A 195 -11.89 -30.79 -19.23
CA LEU A 195 -12.56 -29.62 -18.66
C LEU A 195 -13.92 -30.06 -18.10
N PRO A 196 -14.36 -29.55 -16.94
CA PRO A 196 -15.72 -29.78 -16.46
C PRO A 196 -16.76 -29.28 -17.49
N ASN A 197 -17.94 -29.91 -17.50
CA ASN A 197 -19.04 -29.47 -18.35
C ASN A 197 -19.42 -28.02 -18.01
N PHE A 198 -19.59 -27.22 -19.06
CA PHE A 198 -20.11 -25.87 -18.93
C PHE A 198 -21.61 -25.95 -18.58
N PRO A 199 -22.11 -25.13 -17.64
CA PRO A 199 -23.54 -25.10 -17.35
C PRO A 199 -24.35 -24.76 -18.61
N GLU A 200 -25.29 -25.62 -18.97
CA GLU A 200 -26.19 -25.36 -20.09
C GLU A 200 -27.29 -24.40 -19.63
N GLY A 201 -27.33 -23.20 -20.22
CA GLY A 201 -28.29 -22.17 -19.88
C GLY A 201 -28.11 -21.00 -20.82
N GLY A 202 -28.82 -21.03 -21.95
CA GLY A 202 -28.77 -19.93 -22.92
C GLY A 202 -29.21 -18.60 -22.31
N GLU A 203 -28.84 -17.48 -22.95
CA GLU A 203 -29.20 -16.13 -22.51
C GLU A 203 -30.71 -15.99 -22.19
N ILE A 204 -31.57 -16.65 -22.97
CA ILE A 204 -33.03 -16.66 -22.79
C ILE A 204 -33.44 -17.30 -21.46
N ALA A 205 -32.85 -18.44 -21.09
CA ALA A 205 -33.16 -19.13 -19.83
C ALA A 205 -32.72 -18.32 -18.61
N SER A 206 -31.61 -17.58 -18.74
CA SER A 206 -31.14 -16.68 -17.69
C SER A 206 -32.11 -15.50 -17.46
N LEU A 207 -32.74 -15.00 -18.52
CA LEU A 207 -33.68 -13.87 -18.47
C LEU A 207 -35.05 -14.25 -17.90
N LEU A 208 -35.52 -15.47 -18.16
CA LEU A 208 -36.87 -15.93 -17.78
C LEU A 208 -37.03 -16.40 -16.32
N GLY A 209 -35.99 -16.26 -15.48
CA GLY A 209 -36.09 -16.48 -14.02
C GLY A 209 -34.95 -17.31 -13.41
N GLY A 210 -34.23 -18.09 -14.22
CA GLY A 210 -33.16 -19.00 -13.75
C GLY A 210 -31.82 -18.32 -13.41
N LYS A 211 -31.71 -16.98 -13.45
CA LYS A 211 -30.42 -16.28 -13.29
C LYS A 211 -29.63 -16.60 -12.01
N GLN A 212 -30.31 -16.78 -10.88
CA GLN A 212 -29.63 -17.08 -9.61
C GLN A 212 -29.05 -18.50 -9.61
N GLU A 213 -29.81 -19.47 -10.12
CA GLU A 213 -29.38 -20.86 -10.24
C GLU A 213 -28.23 -21.00 -11.24
N LEU A 214 -28.38 -20.41 -12.43
CA LEU A 214 -27.32 -20.35 -13.43
C LEU A 214 -26.05 -19.69 -12.87
N GLY A 215 -26.19 -18.57 -12.16
CA GLY A 215 -25.04 -17.90 -11.53
C GLY A 215 -24.30 -18.78 -10.51
N ARG A 216 -25.04 -19.58 -9.72
CA ARG A 216 -24.44 -20.55 -8.78
C ARG A 216 -23.71 -21.67 -9.53
N GLU A 217 -24.31 -22.21 -10.58
CA GLU A 217 -23.67 -23.23 -11.42
C GLU A 217 -22.42 -22.72 -12.13
N LEU A 218 -22.43 -21.46 -12.60
CA LEU A 218 -21.26 -20.80 -13.18
C LEU A 218 -20.12 -20.61 -12.16
N CYS A 219 -20.45 -20.21 -10.92
CA CYS A 219 -19.47 -20.16 -9.83
C CYS A 219 -18.90 -21.55 -9.53
N ALA A 220 -19.77 -22.56 -9.44
CA ALA A 220 -19.38 -23.94 -9.21
C ALA A 220 -18.49 -24.48 -10.35
N TYR A 221 -18.78 -24.10 -11.60
CA TYR A 221 -17.94 -24.42 -12.75
C TYR A 221 -16.51 -23.88 -12.59
N VAL A 222 -16.36 -22.59 -12.28
CA VAL A 222 -15.02 -21.98 -12.05
C VAL A 222 -14.30 -22.66 -10.89
N GLN A 223 -15.02 -22.97 -9.81
CA GLN A 223 -14.49 -23.69 -8.66
C GLN A 223 -14.00 -25.09 -9.03
N ARG A 224 -14.75 -25.84 -9.84
CA ARG A 224 -14.39 -27.18 -10.34
C ARG A 224 -13.13 -27.11 -11.22
N VAL A 225 -13.05 -26.14 -12.12
CA VAL A 225 -11.87 -25.90 -12.96
C VAL A 225 -10.63 -25.66 -12.11
N HIS A 226 -10.70 -24.72 -11.16
CA HIS A 226 -9.56 -24.43 -10.27
C HIS A 226 -9.17 -25.65 -9.44
N THR A 227 -10.14 -26.36 -8.88
CA THR A 227 -9.88 -27.58 -8.08
C THR A 227 -9.18 -28.65 -8.90
N LEU A 228 -9.58 -28.86 -10.16
CA LEU A 228 -8.94 -29.80 -11.08
C LEU A 228 -7.48 -29.41 -11.35
N LEU A 229 -7.22 -28.13 -11.63
CA LEU A 229 -5.86 -27.63 -11.87
C LEU A 229 -5.00 -27.69 -10.62
N ALA A 230 -5.56 -27.32 -9.46
CA ALA A 230 -4.86 -27.34 -8.20
C ALA A 230 -4.46 -28.76 -7.77
N LYS A 231 -5.29 -29.77 -8.08
CA LYS A 231 -4.92 -31.20 -7.92
C LYS A 231 -3.68 -31.60 -8.73
N ARG A 232 -3.43 -30.91 -9.85
CA ARG A 232 -2.23 -31.10 -10.70
C ARG A 232 -1.08 -30.17 -10.28
N GLY A 233 -1.21 -29.41 -9.20
CA GLY A 233 -0.19 -28.47 -8.72
C GLY A 233 -0.03 -27.22 -9.62
N VAL A 234 -1.00 -26.93 -10.47
CA VAL A 234 -0.98 -25.78 -11.39
C VAL A 234 -2.20 -24.87 -11.21
N PHE A 235 -2.11 -23.63 -11.66
CA PHE A 235 -3.24 -22.72 -11.79
C PHE A 235 -3.33 -22.18 -13.21
N SER A 236 -4.53 -21.83 -13.68
CA SER A 236 -4.70 -21.18 -14.97
C SER A 236 -4.57 -19.66 -14.83
N PRO A 237 -3.63 -19.02 -15.53
CA PRO A 237 -3.55 -17.56 -15.58
C PRO A 237 -4.86 -16.91 -16.05
N ARG A 238 -5.59 -17.57 -16.95
CA ARG A 238 -6.88 -17.06 -17.47
C ARG A 238 -7.98 -17.09 -16.44
N VAL A 239 -8.02 -18.12 -15.59
CA VAL A 239 -8.97 -18.17 -14.47
C VAL A 239 -8.64 -17.05 -13.47
N MET A 240 -7.36 -16.82 -13.18
CA MET A 240 -6.94 -15.74 -12.29
C MET A 240 -7.24 -14.35 -12.88
N GLU A 241 -6.98 -14.14 -14.18
CA GLU A 241 -7.35 -12.93 -14.92
C GLU A 241 -8.87 -12.71 -14.93
N PHE A 242 -9.64 -13.76 -15.22
CA PHE A 242 -11.10 -13.73 -15.18
C PHE A 242 -11.62 -13.31 -13.80
N LEU A 243 -10.98 -13.78 -12.73
CA LEU A 243 -11.32 -13.41 -11.35
C LEU A 243 -10.64 -12.12 -10.86
N LYS A 244 -9.86 -11.44 -11.72
CA LYS A 244 -9.05 -10.24 -11.39
C LYS A 244 -8.10 -10.45 -10.19
N VAL A 245 -7.54 -11.64 -10.05
CA VAL A 245 -6.53 -11.95 -9.04
C VAL A 245 -5.16 -11.48 -9.55
N VAL A 246 -4.48 -10.59 -8.80
CA VAL A 246 -3.22 -9.94 -9.21
C VAL A 246 -2.00 -10.80 -8.83
N GLU A 247 -0.95 -10.73 -9.65
CA GLU A 247 0.30 -11.48 -9.57
C GLU A 247 1.13 -11.18 -8.30
N GLU A 248 1.60 -12.25 -7.65
CA GLU A 248 2.42 -12.22 -6.43
C GLU A 248 3.76 -11.50 -6.63
N ASP A 249 4.42 -11.59 -7.79
CA ASP A 249 5.72 -10.93 -8.04
C ASP A 249 5.65 -9.39 -8.08
N TRP A 250 4.50 -8.83 -8.43
CA TRP A 250 4.25 -7.39 -8.33
C TRP A 250 3.97 -6.99 -6.87
N LEU A 251 3.15 -7.77 -6.17
CA LEU A 251 2.88 -7.57 -4.74
C LEU A 251 4.15 -7.74 -3.91
N VAL A 252 5.01 -8.71 -4.19
CA VAL A 252 6.28 -8.97 -3.50
C VAL A 252 7.29 -7.87 -3.73
N ARG A 253 7.34 -7.22 -4.90
CA ARG A 253 8.23 -6.06 -5.13
C ARG A 253 7.78 -4.83 -4.33
N TRP A 254 6.48 -4.55 -4.37
CA TRP A 254 5.89 -3.47 -3.56
C TRP A 254 6.03 -3.76 -2.05
N THR A 255 5.84 -5.00 -1.65
CA THR A 255 5.94 -5.47 -0.26
C THR A 255 7.40 -5.53 0.22
N LYS A 256 8.37 -5.94 -0.61
CA LYS A 256 9.81 -5.90 -0.29
C LYS A 256 10.32 -4.48 -0.06
N PHE A 257 9.75 -3.53 -0.79
CA PHE A 257 10.03 -2.11 -0.61
C PHE A 257 9.43 -1.57 0.70
N VAL A 258 8.17 -1.89 0.98
CA VAL A 258 7.46 -1.43 2.19
C VAL A 258 7.91 -2.18 3.46
N LEU A 259 8.41 -3.43 3.35
CA LEU A 259 8.70 -4.34 4.47
C LEU A 259 10.15 -4.83 4.57
N GLY A 260 11.06 -4.36 3.72
CA GLY A 260 12.46 -4.77 3.78
C GLY A 260 13.02 -4.60 5.20
N ARG A 261 13.56 -5.70 5.78
CA ARG A 261 14.23 -5.71 7.09
C ARG A 261 15.55 -4.94 7.00
N GLY A 262 15.43 -3.63 7.13
CA GLY A 262 16.54 -2.70 7.30
C GLY A 262 16.48 -1.56 6.28
N ALA A 263 16.12 -0.37 6.78
CA ALA A 263 16.38 0.92 6.15
C ALA A 263 17.88 1.15 5.78
N ARG A 264 18.78 0.23 6.18
CA ARG A 264 20.23 0.30 5.94
C ARG A 264 20.74 -0.47 4.71
N ARG A 265 19.92 -1.34 4.09
CA ARG A 265 20.33 -2.07 2.87
C ARG A 265 19.63 -1.61 1.59
N TYR A 266 18.52 -0.91 1.75
CA TYR A 266 17.82 -0.28 0.65
C TYR A 266 17.63 1.16 1.08
N HIS A 267 18.36 2.06 0.43
CA HIS A 267 18.06 3.47 0.57
C HIS A 267 16.61 3.67 0.13
N ALA A 268 15.86 4.47 0.88
CA ALA A 268 14.63 5.02 0.35
C ALA A 268 14.94 5.57 -1.06
N PRO A 269 14.03 5.48 -2.05
CA PRO A 269 14.28 5.85 -3.45
C PRO A 269 14.68 7.33 -3.66
N GLY A 270 14.95 8.06 -2.58
CA GLY A 270 15.21 9.48 -2.54
C GLY A 270 13.93 10.27 -2.73
N GLU A 271 14.11 11.58 -2.74
CA GLU A 271 13.09 12.49 -3.24
C GLU A 271 12.74 12.15 -4.68
N ILE A 272 11.46 12.29 -5.04
CA ILE A 272 11.00 12.05 -6.40
C ILE A 272 11.61 13.13 -7.31
N ASP A 273 12.64 12.81 -8.09
CA ASP A 273 13.24 13.77 -9.02
C ASP A 273 12.64 13.67 -10.43
N ASN A 274 11.65 14.51 -10.69
CA ASN A 274 11.07 14.67 -12.03
C ASN A 274 11.81 15.73 -12.87
N ARG A 275 12.88 16.36 -12.37
CA ARG A 275 13.60 17.40 -13.12
C ARG A 275 14.31 16.83 -14.33
N SER A 276 14.75 15.58 -14.27
CA SER A 276 15.33 14.86 -15.42
C SER A 276 14.37 14.71 -16.60
N LEU A 277 13.05 14.79 -16.36
CA LEU A 277 12.01 14.76 -17.39
C LEU A 277 11.69 16.14 -17.98
N LEU A 278 12.34 17.20 -17.49
CA LEU A 278 12.01 18.58 -17.80
C LEU A 278 13.24 19.34 -18.34
N ASP A 279 13.09 19.99 -19.49
CA ASP A 279 14.11 20.92 -20.01
C ASP A 279 14.01 22.29 -19.32
N ALA A 280 12.80 22.64 -18.86
CA ALA A 280 12.49 23.89 -18.17
C ALA A 280 11.30 23.67 -17.20
N PRO A 281 11.01 24.60 -16.27
CA PRO A 281 9.87 24.47 -15.38
C PRO A 281 8.58 24.25 -16.20
N ASN A 282 7.92 23.11 -15.98
CA ASN A 282 6.72 22.64 -16.70
C ASN A 282 6.87 22.24 -18.18
N LYS A 283 8.07 22.25 -18.76
CA LYS A 283 8.30 21.82 -20.15
C LYS A 283 9.00 20.47 -20.19
N ALA A 284 8.29 19.44 -20.65
CA ALA A 284 8.83 18.09 -20.81
C ALA A 284 9.97 18.06 -21.84
N ARG A 285 11.03 17.32 -21.52
CA ARG A 285 12.14 17.04 -22.44
C ARG A 285 11.63 16.26 -23.66
N LYS A 286 12.13 16.58 -24.85
CA LYS A 286 11.71 15.89 -26.08
C LYS A 286 12.22 14.44 -26.13
N GLY A 287 11.45 13.57 -26.76
CA GLY A 287 11.81 12.16 -27.01
C GLY A 287 11.48 11.16 -25.90
N LEU A 288 10.88 11.58 -24.78
CA LEU A 288 10.40 10.69 -23.71
C LEU A 288 9.26 9.76 -24.17
N VAL A 289 9.37 8.47 -23.82
CA VAL A 289 8.44 7.39 -24.16
C VAL A 289 7.72 6.85 -22.91
N LEU A 290 6.39 6.71 -22.98
CA LEU A 290 5.57 6.18 -21.88
C LEU A 290 5.88 4.71 -21.62
N GLY A 291 6.20 4.37 -20.37
CA GLY A 291 6.52 2.99 -19.95
C GLY A 291 8.00 2.67 -19.91
N GLU A 292 8.81 3.40 -20.69
CA GLU A 292 10.28 3.35 -20.68
C GLU A 292 10.85 4.45 -19.79
N ASP A 293 10.62 5.72 -20.12
CA ASP A 293 11.18 6.88 -19.41
C ASP A 293 10.31 7.36 -18.25
N TYR A 294 8.99 7.23 -18.36
CA TYR A 294 8.06 7.72 -17.35
C TYR A 294 6.81 6.83 -17.25
N ARG A 295 6.15 6.87 -16.09
CA ARG A 295 4.83 6.27 -15.87
C ARG A 295 3.88 7.27 -15.26
N LEU A 296 2.62 7.18 -15.67
CA LEU A 296 1.56 7.98 -15.08
C LEU A 296 0.95 7.25 -13.91
N VAL A 297 0.75 8.00 -12.83
CA VAL A 297 0.12 7.51 -11.62
C VAL A 297 -1.09 8.38 -11.30
N ASN A 298 -2.09 7.77 -10.64
CA ASN A 298 -3.25 8.50 -10.16
C ASN A 298 -2.80 9.57 -9.14
N PHE A 299 -3.49 10.71 -9.10
CA PHE A 299 -3.32 11.78 -8.12
C PHE A 299 -3.20 11.28 -6.67
N ASN A 300 -4.00 10.30 -6.26
CA ASN A 300 -3.96 9.77 -4.90
C ASN A 300 -2.64 9.04 -4.62
N VAL A 301 -2.12 8.30 -5.61
CA VAL A 301 -0.82 7.61 -5.52
C VAL A 301 0.32 8.63 -5.50
N TRP A 302 0.25 9.64 -6.37
CA TRP A 302 1.22 10.74 -6.39
C TRP A 302 1.28 11.49 -5.05
N THR A 303 0.12 11.85 -4.49
CA THR A 303 0.02 12.57 -3.22
C THR A 303 0.61 11.75 -2.08
N TYR A 304 0.32 10.44 -2.05
CA TYR A 304 0.92 9.53 -1.09
C TYR A 304 2.46 9.51 -1.23
N TRP A 305 2.99 9.37 -2.44
CA TRP A 305 4.44 9.36 -2.65
C TRP A 305 5.11 10.68 -2.28
N LEU A 306 4.51 11.82 -2.64
CA LEU A 306 5.03 13.14 -2.29
C LEU A 306 5.07 13.36 -0.77
N LEU A 307 4.05 12.90 -0.05
CA LEU A 307 3.99 13.00 1.41
C LEU A 307 5.05 12.12 2.10
N VAL A 308 5.35 10.96 1.53
CA VAL A 308 6.23 9.96 2.15
C VAL A 308 7.70 10.18 1.77
N TYR A 309 7.98 10.50 0.51
CA TYR A 309 9.34 10.56 -0.03
C TYR A 309 9.80 11.98 -0.38
N GLY A 310 8.91 12.98 -0.39
CA GLY A 310 9.26 14.34 -0.79
C GLY A 310 9.55 14.49 -2.29
N GLY A 311 10.21 15.58 -2.66
CA GLY A 311 10.63 15.87 -4.03
C GLY A 311 9.62 16.61 -4.91
N GLY A 312 9.71 16.36 -6.21
CA GLY A 312 8.93 17.01 -7.28
C GLY A 312 9.80 17.48 -8.45
N PRO A 313 9.22 18.23 -9.40
CA PRO A 313 7.84 18.75 -9.43
C PRO A 313 6.81 17.72 -9.91
N SER A 314 5.54 17.92 -9.59
CA SER A 314 4.45 17.15 -10.19
C SER A 314 4.22 17.59 -11.64
N ILE A 315 4.07 16.64 -12.56
CA ILE A 315 3.80 16.92 -13.98
C ILE A 315 2.37 16.46 -14.29
N GLY A 316 1.40 17.33 -14.02
CA GLY A 316 -0.01 17.05 -14.30
C GLY A 316 -0.35 17.18 -15.78
N ARG A 317 -0.96 16.14 -16.38
CA ARG A 317 -1.41 16.13 -17.78
C ARG A 317 -2.85 15.63 -17.91
N ALA A 318 -3.60 16.22 -18.83
CA ALA A 318 -4.99 15.84 -19.11
C ALA A 318 -5.10 14.55 -19.93
N SER A 319 -4.04 14.19 -20.68
CA SER A 319 -3.95 12.96 -21.45
C SER A 319 -2.84 12.06 -20.90
N LYS A 320 -2.76 10.82 -21.43
CA LYS A 320 -1.70 9.87 -21.06
C LYS A 320 -0.31 10.23 -21.61
N ASP A 321 -0.22 11.33 -22.35
CA ASP A 321 0.99 11.81 -23.00
C ASP A 321 1.62 12.93 -22.16
N ILE A 322 2.92 12.83 -21.87
CA ILE A 322 3.65 13.88 -21.12
C ILE A 322 3.74 15.20 -21.91
N TYR A 323 3.57 15.16 -23.23
CA TYR A 323 3.46 16.34 -24.09
C TYR A 323 2.02 16.86 -24.21
N GLY A 324 1.06 16.18 -23.58
CA GLY A 324 -0.34 16.58 -23.54
C GLY A 324 -0.57 17.93 -22.85
N ARG A 325 -1.81 18.44 -22.96
CA ARG A 325 -2.21 19.65 -22.23
C ARG A 325 -2.05 19.46 -20.72
N SER A 326 -1.61 20.50 -20.01
CA SER A 326 -1.56 20.50 -18.54
C SER A 326 -2.93 20.15 -17.97
N ALA A 327 -2.97 19.29 -16.94
CA ALA A 327 -4.22 18.84 -16.31
C ALA A 327 -5.01 20.01 -15.70
N ILE A 328 -4.29 21.02 -15.20
CA ILE A 328 -4.87 22.21 -14.61
C ILE A 328 -4.23 23.41 -15.30
N ALA A 329 -5.06 24.25 -15.90
CA ALA A 329 -4.64 25.56 -16.39
C ALA A 329 -4.36 26.48 -15.19
N TYR A 330 -3.36 27.37 -15.30
CA TYR A 330 -2.99 28.28 -14.23
C TYR A 330 -4.18 29.04 -13.60
N PRO A 331 -5.14 29.60 -14.38
CA PRO A 331 -6.30 30.27 -13.79
C PRO A 331 -7.18 29.32 -12.95
N THR A 332 -7.37 28.08 -13.41
CA THR A 332 -8.16 27.07 -12.69
C THR A 332 -7.47 26.64 -11.39
N ALA A 333 -6.14 26.54 -11.38
CA ALA A 333 -5.38 26.25 -10.17
C ALA A 333 -5.58 27.34 -9.11
N VAL A 334 -5.49 28.61 -9.52
CA VAL A 334 -5.70 29.76 -8.63
C VAL A 334 -7.10 29.72 -8.01
N VAL A 335 -8.14 29.50 -8.83
CA VAL A 335 -9.53 29.41 -8.36
C VAL A 335 -9.71 28.26 -7.36
N ASN A 336 -9.15 27.08 -7.64
CA ASN A 336 -9.26 25.92 -6.76
C ASN A 336 -8.56 26.16 -5.41
N ILE A 337 -7.34 26.72 -5.43
CA ILE A 337 -6.59 27.04 -4.21
C ILE A 337 -7.37 28.08 -3.37
N GLN A 338 -7.88 29.14 -4.02
CA GLN A 338 -8.68 30.15 -3.33
C GLN A 338 -9.95 29.56 -2.71
N ALA A 339 -10.67 28.69 -3.43
CA ALA A 339 -11.87 28.03 -2.92
C ALA A 339 -11.55 27.12 -1.72
N SER A 340 -10.48 26.31 -1.80
CA SER A 340 -10.04 25.45 -0.70
C SER A 340 -9.64 26.24 0.54
N ILE A 341 -8.87 27.33 0.37
CA ILE A 341 -8.46 28.20 1.48
C ILE A 341 -9.68 28.86 2.13
N ARG A 342 -10.61 29.42 1.33
CA ARG A 342 -11.85 30.03 1.86
C ARG A 342 -12.69 29.01 2.63
N GLY A 343 -12.85 27.79 2.09
CA GLY A 343 -13.58 26.72 2.76
C GLY A 343 -12.93 26.28 4.08
N PHE A 344 -11.59 26.16 4.12
CA PHE A 344 -10.87 25.86 5.35
C PHE A 344 -11.02 26.96 6.40
N LEU A 345 -10.82 28.23 6.01
CA LEU A 345 -10.98 29.37 6.91
C LEU A 345 -12.41 29.49 7.43
N GLY A 346 -13.41 29.25 6.57
CA GLY A 346 -14.83 29.19 6.96
C GLY A 346 -15.10 28.12 8.01
N ARG A 347 -14.63 26.88 7.81
CA ARG A 347 -14.74 25.81 8.82
C ARG A 347 -14.02 26.19 10.12
N LYS A 348 -12.80 26.70 10.06
CA LYS A 348 -12.04 27.11 11.25
C LYS A 348 -12.74 28.24 12.02
N ARG A 349 -13.47 29.12 11.33
CA ARG A 349 -14.31 30.15 11.96
C ARG A 349 -15.53 29.53 12.65
N ALA A 350 -16.29 28.70 11.93
CA ALA A 350 -17.48 28.03 12.46
C ALA A 350 -17.16 27.17 13.70
N TRP A 351 -16.05 26.43 13.68
CA TRP A 351 -15.60 25.64 14.82
C TRP A 351 -15.22 26.52 16.03
N ARG A 352 -14.57 27.66 15.80
CA ARG A 352 -14.28 28.62 16.87
C ARG A 352 -15.56 29.19 17.49
N GLU A 353 -16.53 29.55 16.66
CA GLU A 353 -17.83 30.07 17.13
C GLU A 353 -18.62 28.99 17.88
N TYR A 354 -18.59 27.74 17.41
CA TYR A 354 -19.18 26.59 18.10
C TYR A 354 -18.58 26.39 19.48
N PHE A 355 -17.25 26.27 19.59
CA PHE A 355 -16.59 26.07 20.88
C PHE A 355 -16.71 27.28 21.80
N SER A 356 -16.76 28.50 21.26
CA SER A 356 -16.98 29.70 22.08
C SER A 356 -18.36 29.68 22.72
N ARG A 357 -19.41 29.26 21.99
CA ARG A 357 -20.74 29.08 22.56
C ARG A 357 -20.76 27.97 23.61
N LEU A 358 -20.18 26.81 23.29
CA LEU A 358 -20.12 25.68 24.22
C LEU A 358 -19.39 26.04 25.54
N ALA A 359 -18.34 26.86 25.45
CA ALA A 359 -17.61 27.36 26.61
C ALA A 359 -18.39 28.39 27.46
N MET A 360 -19.32 29.13 26.85
CA MET A 360 -20.21 30.04 27.58
C MET A 360 -21.33 29.26 28.28
N GLU A 361 -21.83 28.19 27.67
CA GLU A 361 -22.95 27.40 28.17
C GLU A 361 -22.54 26.37 29.24
N HIS A 362 -21.31 25.84 29.18
CA HIS A 362 -20.86 24.78 30.07
C HIS A 362 -19.51 25.08 30.73
N ALA A 363 -19.49 25.12 32.07
CA ALA A 363 -18.27 25.38 32.85
C ALA A 363 -17.16 24.34 32.59
N GLY A 364 -17.51 23.05 32.50
CA GLY A 364 -16.54 21.99 32.21
C GLY A 364 -15.92 22.07 30.81
N ALA A 365 -16.67 22.57 29.81
CA ALA A 365 -16.15 22.79 28.47
C ALA A 365 -15.12 23.94 28.44
N LYS A 366 -15.37 24.99 29.25
CA LYS A 366 -14.43 26.11 29.41
C LYS A 366 -13.11 25.67 30.03
N GLU A 367 -13.16 24.82 31.06
CA GLU A 367 -11.98 24.26 31.72
C GLU A 367 -11.18 23.38 30.77
N ALA A 368 -11.83 22.44 30.07
CA ALA A 368 -11.18 21.58 29.08
C ALA A 368 -10.53 22.37 27.93
N LEU A 369 -11.17 23.44 27.44
CA LEU A 369 -10.59 24.32 26.42
C LEU A 369 -9.39 25.12 26.95
N TYR A 370 -9.42 25.51 28.22
CA TYR A 370 -8.29 26.18 28.87
C TYR A 370 -7.10 25.24 29.05
N GLU A 371 -7.34 24.02 29.54
CA GLU A 371 -6.31 22.97 29.63
C GLU A 371 -5.70 22.64 28.28
N ARG A 372 -6.53 22.48 27.24
CA ARG A 372 -6.03 22.25 25.88
C ARG A 372 -5.18 23.41 25.37
N ARG A 373 -5.57 24.66 25.65
CA ARG A 373 -4.80 25.84 25.28
C ARG A 373 -3.46 25.90 26.01
N LEU A 374 -3.44 25.56 27.30
CA LEU A 374 -2.20 25.45 28.07
C LEU A 374 -1.26 24.38 27.47
N HIS A 375 -1.81 23.23 27.12
CA HIS A 375 -1.06 22.16 26.46
C HIS A 375 -0.46 22.61 25.12
N ASP A 376 -1.25 23.27 24.26
CA ASP A 376 -0.77 23.77 22.97
C ASP A 376 0.34 24.84 23.15
N ILE A 377 0.27 25.69 24.18
CA ILE A 377 1.33 26.65 24.54
C ILE A 377 2.61 25.92 24.98
N GLN A 378 2.47 24.88 25.80
CA GLN A 378 3.61 24.07 26.26
C GLN A 378 4.29 23.35 25.10
N GLU A 379 3.53 22.72 24.20
CA GLU A 379 4.07 22.07 22.99
C GLU A 379 4.81 23.08 22.09
N ALA A 380 4.23 24.26 21.86
CA ALA A 380 4.86 25.30 21.07
C ALA A 380 6.18 25.79 21.71
N ALA A 381 6.20 25.96 23.04
CA ALA A 381 7.41 26.33 23.77
C ALA A 381 8.50 25.26 23.67
N LEU A 382 8.15 23.98 23.79
CA LEU A 382 9.09 22.86 23.65
C LEU A 382 9.67 22.78 22.25
N ALA A 383 8.84 22.91 21.21
CA ALA A 383 9.28 22.92 19.81
C ALA A 383 10.27 24.07 19.54
N HIS A 384 10.01 25.25 20.11
CA HIS A 384 10.92 26.39 20.03
C HIS A 384 12.25 26.13 20.74
N ILE A 385 12.22 25.58 21.95
CA ILE A 385 13.43 25.20 22.71
C ILE A 385 14.27 24.19 21.92
N GLU A 386 13.63 23.20 21.30
CA GLU A 386 14.33 22.18 20.52
C GLU A 386 14.97 22.76 19.26
N THR A 387 14.25 23.63 18.54
CA THR A 387 14.79 24.37 17.40
C THR A 387 16.03 25.18 17.80
N ALA A 388 15.94 25.94 18.89
CA ALA A 388 17.08 26.69 19.44
C ALA A 388 18.24 25.79 19.91
N ARG A 389 17.97 24.56 20.36
CA ARG A 389 19.02 23.57 20.69
C ARG A 389 19.71 23.05 19.43
N ARG A 390 18.96 22.76 18.36
CA ARG A 390 19.50 22.32 17.06
C ARG A 390 20.41 23.39 16.47
N GLU A 391 19.99 24.66 16.49
CA GLU A 391 20.80 25.78 16.04
C GLU A 391 22.11 25.93 16.84
N ARG A 392 22.04 25.85 18.17
CA ARG A 392 23.24 25.87 19.03
C ARG A 392 24.18 24.69 18.76
N LYS A 393 23.65 23.49 18.47
CA LYS A 393 24.46 22.32 18.11
C LYS A 393 25.14 22.51 16.76
N LYS A 394 24.41 23.04 15.77
CA LYS A 394 24.96 23.41 14.45
C LYS A 394 26.12 24.40 14.60
N GLY A 395 25.93 25.47 15.37
CA GLY A 395 27.01 26.45 15.63
C GLY A 395 28.25 25.85 16.31
N ARG A 396 28.06 24.93 17.27
CA ARG A 396 29.19 24.22 17.92
C ARG A 396 29.93 23.30 16.96
N MET A 397 29.23 22.57 16.10
CA MET A 397 29.85 21.72 15.07
C MET A 397 30.65 22.55 14.06
N THR A 398 30.13 23.70 13.61
CA THR A 398 30.87 24.62 12.74
C THR A 398 32.18 25.08 13.37
N ARG A 399 32.17 25.47 14.66
CA ARG A 399 33.40 25.87 15.38
C ARG A 399 34.40 24.72 15.52
N ALA A 400 33.94 23.50 15.81
CA ALA A 400 34.81 22.32 15.92
C ALA A 400 35.45 21.94 14.56
N ALA A 401 34.69 22.06 13.46
CA ALA A 401 35.22 21.81 12.12
C ALA A 401 36.26 22.87 11.72
N LEU A 402 36.02 24.15 12.01
CA LEU A 402 37.00 25.23 11.80
C LEU A 402 38.28 24.98 12.60
N PHE A 403 38.17 24.64 13.88
CA PHE A 403 39.33 24.30 14.71
C PHE A 403 40.15 23.14 14.12
N THR A 404 39.47 22.07 13.70
CA THR A 404 40.12 20.90 13.10
C THR A 404 40.84 21.24 11.79
N GLN A 405 40.26 22.13 10.99
CA GLN A 405 40.90 22.62 9.76
C GLN A 405 42.13 23.47 10.04
N VAL A 406 42.06 24.36 11.03
CA VAL A 406 43.21 25.19 11.46
C VAL A 406 44.36 24.29 11.92
N GLU A 407 44.08 23.30 12.77
CA GLU A 407 45.11 22.36 13.27
C GLU A 407 45.69 21.47 12.16
N TRP A 408 44.86 20.99 11.23
CA TRP A 408 45.34 20.22 10.08
C TRP A 408 46.28 21.06 9.19
N ARG A 409 45.91 22.31 8.91
CA ARG A 409 46.73 23.25 8.12
C ARG A 409 48.05 23.57 8.83
N ARG A 410 48.01 23.79 10.14
CA ARG A 410 49.20 23.99 10.99
C ARG A 410 50.17 22.82 10.86
N LYS A 411 49.67 21.58 10.97
CA LYS A 411 50.49 20.35 10.84
C LYS A 411 51.08 20.15 9.45
N LYS A 412 50.45 20.67 8.40
CA LYS A 412 50.94 20.58 7.01
C LYS A 412 51.87 21.74 6.60
N GLY A 413 52.25 22.61 7.54
CA GLY A 413 53.13 23.75 7.28
C GLY A 413 52.43 24.91 6.55
N TYR A 414 51.10 24.87 6.41
CA TYR A 414 50.30 25.97 5.88
C TYR A 414 49.95 26.94 7.00
N THR A 415 50.95 27.48 7.70
CA THR A 415 50.75 28.51 8.72
C THR A 415 50.69 29.87 8.04
N TYR A 416 49.57 30.18 7.40
CA TYR A 416 49.26 31.55 7.03
C TYR A 416 48.52 32.21 8.20
N GLN A 417 48.98 33.41 8.60
CA GLN A 417 48.18 34.29 9.45
C GLN A 417 46.87 34.60 8.71
N VAL A 418 45.73 34.49 9.38
CA VAL A 418 44.39 34.64 8.80
C VAL A 418 44.28 35.94 7.99
N ASP A 419 44.84 37.04 8.50
CA ASP A 419 44.85 38.35 7.85
C ASP A 419 45.57 38.36 6.48
N ARG A 420 46.57 37.49 6.28
CA ARG A 420 47.26 37.36 4.97
C ARG A 420 46.42 36.61 3.93
N LEU A 421 45.54 35.71 4.36
CA LEU A 421 44.67 34.96 3.45
C LEU A 421 43.55 35.85 2.91
N GLU A 422 42.91 36.65 3.78
CA GLU A 422 41.91 37.62 3.35
C GLU A 422 42.49 38.65 2.38
N THR A 423 43.71 39.13 2.67
CA THR A 423 44.44 40.04 1.78
C THR A 423 44.75 39.38 0.42
N GLN A 424 45.19 38.13 0.42
CA GLN A 424 45.47 37.39 -0.82
C GLN A 424 44.20 37.10 -1.63
N GLN A 425 43.09 36.77 -0.96
CA GLN A 425 41.80 36.54 -1.61
C GLN A 425 41.24 37.83 -2.21
N TYR A 426 41.31 38.94 -1.47
CA TYR A 426 40.93 40.25 -1.98
C TYR A 426 41.74 40.64 -3.22
N ILE A 427 43.06 40.42 -3.19
CA ILE A 427 43.94 40.63 -4.34
C ILE A 427 43.50 39.75 -5.53
N GLN A 428 43.16 38.48 -5.28
CA GLN A 428 42.72 37.55 -6.31
C GLN A 428 41.38 37.95 -6.93
N ASP A 429 40.40 38.36 -6.12
CA ASP A 429 39.11 38.85 -6.58
C ASP A 429 39.23 40.18 -7.35
N VAL A 430 40.16 41.05 -6.96
CA VAL A 430 40.48 42.28 -7.69
C VAL A 430 41.07 41.96 -9.06
N PHE A 431 41.99 41.00 -9.14
CA PHE A 431 42.56 40.54 -10.42
C PHE A 431 41.54 39.79 -11.29
N GLU A 432 40.68 38.93 -10.72
CA GLU A 432 39.59 38.25 -11.44
C GLU A 432 38.58 39.26 -12.03
N ARG A 433 38.33 40.38 -11.34
CA ARG A 433 37.45 41.45 -11.86
C ARG A 433 38.12 42.33 -12.92
N ALA A 434 39.43 42.52 -12.82
CA ALA A 434 40.19 43.31 -13.78
C ALA A 434 40.38 42.55 -15.11
N ASP A 435 40.59 41.24 -15.05
CA ASP A 435 40.87 40.40 -16.21
C ASP A 435 39.68 39.50 -16.57
N ASN A 436 38.71 40.04 -17.31
CA ASN A 436 37.60 39.27 -17.92
C ASN A 436 38.04 38.33 -19.07
N THR A 437 39.33 37.99 -19.16
CA THR A 437 39.89 37.03 -20.14
C THR A 437 40.91 36.15 -19.43
N VAL A 438 40.49 34.96 -19.01
CA VAL A 438 41.35 34.01 -18.30
C VAL A 438 42.31 33.33 -19.29
N SER A 439 43.59 33.69 -19.24
CA SER A 439 44.68 32.77 -19.59
C SER A 439 44.90 31.78 -18.45
N GLU A 440 45.06 30.50 -18.75
CA GLU A 440 45.31 29.44 -17.75
C GLU A 440 46.48 29.80 -16.81
N PRO A 441 46.38 29.50 -15.50
CA PRO A 441 47.43 29.81 -14.56
C PRO A 441 48.69 28.95 -14.79
N PRO A 442 49.90 29.46 -14.48
CA PRO A 442 51.14 28.70 -14.63
C PRO A 442 51.13 27.47 -13.72
N LYS A 443 51.41 26.30 -14.31
CA LYS A 443 51.25 24.93 -13.75
C LYS A 443 51.92 24.63 -12.39
N ASN A 444 52.68 25.55 -11.80
CA ASN A 444 53.52 25.28 -10.62
C ASN A 444 53.32 26.21 -9.41
N LYS A 445 52.26 27.04 -9.34
CA LYS A 445 51.93 27.78 -8.10
C LYS A 445 50.64 27.26 -7.48
N PRO A 446 50.62 26.88 -6.18
CA PRO A 446 49.39 26.46 -5.52
C PRO A 446 48.43 27.66 -5.44
N MET A 447 47.28 27.57 -6.10
CA MET A 447 46.20 28.55 -5.93
C MET A 447 45.78 28.59 -4.46
N VAL A 448 45.46 29.79 -3.97
CA VAL A 448 44.71 29.95 -2.72
C VAL A 448 43.35 29.29 -2.96
N VAL A 449 43.16 28.11 -2.36
CA VAL A 449 41.92 27.35 -2.47
C VAL A 449 40.84 28.20 -1.81
N ARG A 450 39.90 28.74 -2.60
CA ARG A 450 38.70 29.44 -2.11
C ARG A 450 38.19 28.72 -0.86
N GLU A 451 37.99 29.46 0.24
CA GLU A 451 37.61 28.96 1.57
C GLU A 451 36.29 28.15 1.62
N VAL A 452 35.65 27.91 0.49
CA VAL A 452 34.30 27.34 0.40
C VAL A 452 34.28 25.82 0.57
N LYS A 453 35.40 25.10 0.38
CA LYS A 453 35.44 23.66 0.66
C LYS A 453 35.97 23.38 2.06
N SER A 454 35.02 23.29 3.00
CA SER A 454 35.25 22.69 4.31
C SER A 454 35.94 21.32 4.12
N ILE A 455 37.20 21.20 4.55
CA ILE A 455 38.00 19.96 4.42
C ILE A 455 37.34 18.83 5.22
N VAL A 456 36.69 19.20 6.32
CA VAL A 456 35.79 18.33 7.07
C VAL A 456 34.40 18.54 6.50
N ASN A 457 33.93 17.62 5.66
CA ASN A 457 32.54 17.62 5.24
C ASN A 457 31.70 17.34 6.51
N ILE A 458 31.21 18.38 7.17
CA ILE A 458 30.22 18.24 8.24
C ILE A 458 28.98 17.79 7.48
N GLY A 459 28.75 16.48 7.44
CA GLY A 459 27.67 15.89 6.66
C GLY A 459 26.43 16.77 6.78
N GLY A 460 26.03 17.37 5.65
CA GLY A 460 24.67 17.86 5.52
C GLY A 460 23.82 16.68 5.96
N ALA A 461 22.94 16.91 6.94
CA ALA A 461 22.05 15.90 7.46
C ALA A 461 21.06 15.52 6.36
N GLU A 462 21.53 14.69 5.44
CA GLU A 462 20.80 13.84 4.51
C GLU A 462 21.46 12.47 4.61
N GLU A 463 21.11 11.76 5.68
CA GLU A 463 20.81 10.31 5.66
C GLU A 463 19.61 10.05 6.56
#